data_AF-A0A417YLR0-F1
#
_entry.id   AF-A0A417YLR0-F1
#
_cell.length_a   1.000
_cell.length_b   1.000
_cell.length_c   1.000
_cell.angle_alpha   90.00
_cell.angle_beta   90.00
_cell.angle_gamma   90.00
#
_symmetry.space_group_name_H-M   'P 1'
#
loop_
_entity.id
_entity.type
_entity.pdbx_description
1 polymer ?
#
loop_
_entity_poly.entity_id
_entity_poly.type
_entity_poly.pdbx_seq_one_letter_code
_entity_poly.pdbx_strand_id
1 'polypeptide(L)' 'MRNKLLFSWKYQVILPDLCGHGKSDSEAYVDYFNESAKVLLETMDYLEIDTAHVAGCSLGALVGFKMKGNE' A
#
# COMPACT_ATOMS: atom_id res chain seq x y z
N MET A 1 6.67 -11.78 -7.31
CA MET A 1 7.16 -11.34 -8.64
C MET A 1 6.23 -11.67 -9.81
N ARG A 2 5.59 -12.86 -9.89
CA ARG A 2 4.70 -13.22 -11.01
C ARG A 2 3.56 -12.22 -11.30
N ASN A 3 2.92 -11.69 -10.25
CA ASN A 3 1.81 -10.74 -10.41
C ASN A 3 2.24 -9.40 -11.04
N LYS A 4 3.49 -8.96 -10.82
CA LYS A 4 3.99 -7.70 -11.38
C LYS A 4 3.99 -7.76 -12.91
N LEU A 5 4.51 -8.86 -13.47
CA LEU A 5 4.60 -9.07 -14.91
C LEU A 5 3.22 -9.20 -15.57
N LEU A 6 2.23 -9.75 -14.85
CA LEU A 6 0.88 -9.93 -15.36
C LEU A 6 0.12 -8.59 -15.53
N PHE A 7 0.39 -7.59 -14.68
CA PHE A 7 -0.32 -6.31 -14.72
C PHE A 7 0.47 -5.18 -15.40
N SER A 8 1.80 -5.30 -15.51
CA SER A 8 2.67 -4.23 -16.01
C SER A 8 2.48 -3.87 -17.49
N TRP A 9 1.75 -4.67 -18.27
CA TRP A 9 1.46 -4.34 -19.68
C TRP A 9 0.35 -3.28 -19.82
N LYS A 10 -0.47 -3.07 -18.79
CA LYS A 10 -1.61 -2.13 -18.81
C LYS A 10 -1.60 -1.13 -17.67
N TYR A 11 -0.97 -1.47 -16.55
CA TYR A 11 -0.98 -0.65 -15.34
C TYR A 11 0.44 -0.33 -14.88
N GLN A 12 0.60 0.84 -14.28
CA GLN A 12 1.75 1.11 -13.42
C GLN A 12 1.60 0.25 -12.15
N VAL A 13 2.52 -0.70 -11.96
CA VAL A 13 2.47 -1.61 -10.81
C VAL A 13 3.44 -1.15 -9.74
N ILE A 14 2.88 -0.70 -8.62
CA ILE A 14 3.63 -0.29 -7.42
C ILE A 14 3.46 -1.37 -6.35
N LEU A 15 4.56 -1.77 -5.73
CA LEU A 15 4.62 -2.80 -4.68
C LEU A 15 5.36 -2.21 -3.48
N PRO A 16 4.68 -1.45 -2.61
CA PRO A 16 5.32 -0.84 -1.45
C PRO A 16 5.60 -1.92 -0.40
N ASP A 17 6.73 -1.78 0.29
CA ASP A 17 6.98 -2.52 1.52
C ASP A 17 6.13 -1.89 2.63
N LEU A 18 5.31 -2.70 3.34
CA LEU A 18 4.55 -2.19 4.47
C LEU A 18 5.49 -1.75 5.60
N CYS A 19 4.99 -0.85 6.45
CA CYS A 19 5.60 -0.47 7.72
C CYS A 19 6.21 -1.67 8.47
N GLY A 20 7.48 -1.56 8.89
CA GLY A 20 8.22 -2.64 9.56
C GLY A 20 8.59 -3.86 8.70
N HIS A 21 8.41 -3.79 7.37
CA HIS A 21 8.78 -4.83 6.43
C HIS A 21 9.72 -4.31 5.35
N GLY A 22 10.49 -5.21 4.74
CA GLY A 22 11.35 -4.90 3.60
C GLY A 22 12.32 -3.76 3.92
N LYS A 23 12.18 -2.64 3.21
CA LYS A 23 13.00 -1.42 3.40
C LYS A 23 12.26 -0.27 4.07
N SER A 24 11.01 -0.47 4.47
CA SER A 24 10.22 0.56 5.18
C SER A 24 10.56 0.56 6.66
N ASP A 25 10.53 1.75 7.27
CA ASP A 25 10.92 1.91 8.67
C ASP A 25 10.07 1.06 9.62
N SER A 26 10.74 0.50 10.63
CA SER A 26 10.14 -0.29 11.69
C SER A 26 9.93 0.57 12.94
N GLU A 27 8.85 1.35 12.97
CA GLU A 27 8.41 1.98 14.22
C GLU A 27 7.50 1.03 15.01
N ALA A 28 7.41 1.24 16.33
CA ALA A 28 6.46 0.51 17.15
C ALA A 28 5.05 1.10 16.94
N TYR A 29 4.35 0.60 15.93
CA TYR A 29 3.00 1.02 15.59
C TYR A 29 2.00 0.48 16.63
N VAL A 30 1.37 1.38 17.40
CA VAL A 30 0.33 1.01 18.37
C VAL A 30 -0.95 0.58 17.64
N ASP A 31 -1.22 1.18 16.47
CA ASP A 31 -2.34 0.84 15.60
C ASP A 31 -1.84 0.53 14.18
N TYR A 32 -1.11 -0.58 14.09
CA TYR A 32 -0.41 -1.02 12.88
C TYR A 32 -1.24 -0.90 11.60
N PHE A 33 -2.52 -1.31 11.61
CA PHE A 33 -3.32 -1.35 10.38
C PHE A 33 -3.75 0.05 9.90
N ASN A 34 -4.19 0.91 10.82
CA ASN A 34 -4.61 2.26 10.44
C ASN A 34 -3.39 3.14 10.12
N GLU A 35 -2.29 3.00 10.87
CA GLU A 35 -1.04 3.73 10.60
C GLU A 35 -0.42 3.29 9.28
N SER A 36 -0.36 1.97 9.00
CA SER A 36 0.10 1.47 7.69
C SER A 36 -0.77 1.99 6.54
N ALA A 37 -2.10 2.02 6.72
CA ALA A 37 -3.00 2.52 5.68
C ALA A 37 -2.80 4.03 5.42
N LYS A 38 -2.58 4.82 6.48
CA LYS A 38 -2.26 6.25 6.38
C LYS A 38 -0.97 6.49 5.63
N VAL A 39 0.10 5.76 5.96
CA VAL A 39 1.40 5.88 5.26
C VAL A 39 1.28 5.51 3.78
N LEU A 40 0.49 4.49 3.45
CA LEU A 40 0.23 4.14 2.04
C LEU A 40 -0.54 5.25 1.30
N LEU A 41 -1.52 5.89 1.93
CA LEU A 41 -2.24 7.03 1.35
C LEU A 41 -1.31 8.24 1.17
N GLU A 42 -0.50 8.58 2.17
CA GLU A 42 0.50 9.65 2.05
C GLU A 42 1.55 9.35 0.97
N THR A 43 1.89 8.07 0.77
CA THR A 43 2.75 7.64 -0.34
C THR A 43 2.08 7.83 -1.69
N MET A 44 0.77 7.58 -1.79
CA MET A 44 0.01 7.85 -3.02
C MET A 44 -0.03 9.35 -3.31
N ASP A 45 -0.28 10.19 -2.30
CA ASP A 45 -0.29 11.66 -2.43
C ASP A 45 1.09 12.18 -2.89
N TYR A 46 2.17 11.70 -2.27
CA TYR A 46 3.54 12.06 -2.66
C TYR A 46 3.91 11.65 -4.09
N LEU A 47 3.36 10.52 -4.56
CA LEU A 47 3.55 10.03 -5.92
C LEU A 47 2.53 10.60 -6.92
N GLU A 48 1.65 11.51 -6.48
CA GLU A 48 0.59 12.12 -7.30
C GLU A 48 -0.36 11.07 -7.92
N ILE A 49 -0.78 10.08 -7.13
CA ILE A 49 -1.68 9.00 -7.56
C ILE A 49 -3.09 9.24 -7.04
N ASP A 50 -3.96 9.80 -7.88
CA ASP A 50 -5.34 10.10 -7.52
C ASP A 50 -6.22 8.85 -7.32
N THR A 51 -5.99 7.80 -8.11
CA THR A 51 -6.81 6.57 -8.09
C THR A 51 -5.96 5.33 -8.31
N ALA A 52 -6.31 4.24 -7.63
CA ALA A 52 -5.59 2.97 -7.74
C ALA A 52 -6.52 1.76 -7.56
N HIS A 53 -6.14 0.65 -8.20
CA HIS A 53 -6.66 -0.67 -7.85
C HIS A 53 -5.78 -1.29 -6.76
N VAL A 54 -6.38 -1.66 -5.63
CA VAL A 54 -5.64 -2.26 -4.51
C VAL A 54 -5.77 -3.78 -4.54
N ALA A 55 -4.62 -4.47 -4.56
CA ALA A 55 -4.53 -5.92 -4.47
C ALA A 55 -3.75 -6.32 -3.21
N GLY A 56 -4.46 -6.72 -2.15
CA GLY A 56 -3.86 -7.13 -0.88
C GLY A 56 -3.90 -8.65 -0.67
N CYS A 57 -2.97 -9.16 0.13
CA CYS A 57 -2.95 -10.55 0.62
C CYS A 57 -2.51 -10.58 2.08
N SER A 58 -3.09 -11.46 2.90
CA SER A 58 -2.80 -11.56 4.34
C SER A 58 -2.92 -10.18 5.02
N LEU A 59 -1.89 -9.74 5.78
CA LEU A 59 -1.85 -8.41 6.40
C LEU A 59 -2.10 -7.27 5.39
N GLY A 60 -1.58 -7.39 4.16
CA GLY A 60 -1.79 -6.38 3.13
C GLY A 60 -3.25 -6.24 2.68
N ALA A 61 -4.07 -7.30 2.82
CA ALA A 61 -5.51 -7.20 2.56
C ALA A 61 -6.23 -6.39 3.65
N LEU A 62 -5.84 -6.55 4.91
CA LEU A 62 -6.39 -5.78 6.03
C LEU A 62 -6.00 -4.30 5.94
N VAL A 63 -4.73 -4.01 5.64
CA VAL A 63 -4.27 -2.64 5.41
C VAL A 63 -4.99 -2.02 4.21
N GLY A 64 -5.06 -2.73 3.08
CA GLY A 64 -5.77 -2.26 1.89
C GLY A 64 -7.26 -1.98 2.14
N PHE A 65 -7.93 -2.79 2.96
CA PHE A 65 -9.32 -2.55 3.36
C PHE A 65 -9.50 -1.30 4.22
N LYS A 66 -8.46 -0.91 4.98
CA LYS A 66 -8.46 0.29 5.81
C LYS A 66 -8.11 1.56 5.04
N MET A 67 -7.57 1.45 3.82
CA MET A 67 -7.36 2.59 2.94
C MET A 67 -8.72 3.17 2.54
N LYS A 68 -9.11 4.29 3.15
CA LYS A 68 -10.27 5.07 2.74
C LYS A 68 -9.80 6.20 1.84
N GLY A 69 -10.41 6.35 0.68
CA GLY A 69 -10.27 7.57 -0.11
C GLY A 69 -10.92 8.74 0.63
N ASN A 70 -10.46 9.95 0.35
CA ASN A 70 -11.14 11.15 0.82
C ASN A 70 -12.52 11.22 0.13
N GLU A 71 -13.59 11.26 0.92
CA GLU A 71 -14.95 11.58 0.44
C GLU A 71 -15.09 13.09 0.23
#